data_AF-A0A0P1KM59-F1
#
_entry.id   AF-A0A0P1KM59-F1
#
_cell.length_a   1.000
_cell.length_b   1.000
_cell.length_c   1.000
_cell.angle_alpha   90.00
_cell.angle_beta   90.00
_cell.angle_gamma   90.00
#
_symmetry.space_group_name_H-M   'P 1'
#
loop_
_entity.id
_entity.type
_entity.pdbx_description
1 polymer ?
#
loop_
_entity_poly.entity_id
_entity_poly.type
_entity_poly.pdbx_seq_one_letter_code
_entity_poly.pdbx_strand_id
1 'polypeptide(L)'
;MSKVLKLTGVTLAASSLAAAGYFYAFDRDSYHYKNASWKRIGDHVQGILDRKQDIAVQRTGSEARDVTVRPIKETMKDLWNQQVRNTAQWVYSFGSNTSTKA
;
A
#
# COMPACT_ATOMS: atom_id res chain seq x y z
N MET A 1 31.19 -3.60 -9.49
CA MET A 1 29.76 -3.66 -9.87
C MET A 1 29.56 -2.93 -11.18
N SER A 2 28.91 -3.54 -12.17
CA SER A 2 28.66 -2.92 -13.48
C SER A 2 27.75 -1.68 -13.35
N LYS A 3 28.17 -0.54 -13.92
CA LYS A 3 27.39 0.71 -13.97
C LYS A 3 26.09 0.53 -14.74
N VAL A 4 26.12 -0.30 -15.79
CA VAL A 4 24.95 -0.63 -16.62
C VAL A 4 23.90 -1.39 -15.79
N LEU A 5 24.33 -2.36 -14.98
CA LEU A 5 23.40 -3.13 -14.13
C LEU A 5 22.70 -2.24 -13.10
N LYS A 6 23.43 -1.28 -12.51
CA LYS A 6 22.85 -0.29 -11.59
C LYS A 6 21.84 0.61 -12.30
N LEU A 7 22.18 1.10 -13.48
CA LEU A 7 21.29 1.95 -14.28
C LEU A 7 20.00 1.20 -14.65
N THR A 8 20.13 -0.01 -15.20
CA THR A 8 18.97 -0.84 -15.57
C THR A 8 18.09 -1.15 -14.35
N GLY A 9 18.68 -1.47 -13.20
CA GLY A 9 17.94 -1.70 -11.96
C GLY A 9 17.15 -0.47 -11.50
N VAL A 10 17.78 0.71 -11.51
CA VAL A 10 17.12 1.98 -11.15
C VAL A 10 16.02 2.33 -12.14
N THR A 11 16.28 2.18 -13.45
CA THR A 11 15.29 2.46 -14.48
C THR A 11 14.08 1.54 -14.38
N LEU A 12 14.27 0.24 -14.17
CA LEU A 12 13.15 -0.70 -14.00
C LEU A 12 12.33 -0.39 -12.74
N ALA A 13 12.99 -0.07 -11.63
CA ALA A 13 12.30 0.33 -10.40
C ALA A 13 11.52 1.64 -10.57
N ALA A 14 12.12 2.65 -11.21
CA ALA A 14 11.46 3.92 -11.47
C ALA A 14 10.26 3.76 -12.41
N SER A 15 10.42 2.99 -13.49
CA SER A 15 9.35 2.73 -14.46
C SER A 15 8.20 1.93 -13.86
N SER A 16 8.47 0.94 -13.01
CA SER A 16 7.41 0.15 -12.36
C SER A 16 6.62 0.99 -11.36
N LEU A 17 7.29 1.83 -10.57
CA LEU A 17 6.64 2.77 -9.66
C LEU A 17 5.82 3.82 -10.42
N ALA A 18 6.34 4.35 -11.53
CA ALA A 18 5.62 5.29 -12.37
C ALA A 18 4.36 4.66 -13.01
N ALA A 19 4.47 3.44 -13.53
CA ALA A 19 3.35 2.71 -14.08
C ALA A 19 2.29 2.42 -13.01
N ALA A 20 2.69 1.93 -11.83
CA ALA A 20 1.78 1.69 -10.72
C ALA A 20 1.07 2.99 -10.28
N GLY A 21 1.79 4.10 -10.19
CA GLY A 21 1.22 5.42 -9.89
C GLY A 21 0.23 5.87 -10.96
N TYR A 22 0.53 5.64 -12.23
CA TYR A 22 -0.38 5.96 -13.34
C TYR A 22 -1.67 5.15 -13.27
N PHE A 23 -1.59 3.83 -13.11
CA PHE A 23 -2.76 2.97 -12.97
C PHE A 23 -3.59 3.31 -11.73
N TYR A 24 -2.94 3.77 -10.67
CA TYR A 24 -3.63 4.19 -9.46
C TYR A 24 -4.36 5.53 -9.65
N ALA A 25 -3.70 6.52 -10.24
CA ALA A 25 -4.17 7.90 -10.30
C ALA A 25 -5.05 8.21 -11.52
N PHE A 26 -4.83 7.58 -12.67
CA PHE A 26 -5.45 7.98 -13.94
C PHE A 26 -6.23 6.87 -14.63
N ASP A 27 -5.81 5.61 -14.51
CA ASP A 27 -6.51 4.51 -15.16
C ASP A 27 -7.96 4.40 -14.65
N ARG A 28 -8.87 4.05 -15.58
CA ARG A 28 -10.32 3.94 -15.35
C ARG A 28 -10.92 5.17 -14.65
N ASP A 29 -10.74 6.36 -15.23
CA ASP A 29 -11.23 7.64 -14.67
C ASP A 29 -10.82 7.88 -13.22
N SER A 30 -9.60 7.47 -12.86
CA SER A 30 -9.08 7.57 -11.49
C SER A 30 -9.90 6.75 -10.48
N TYR A 31 -10.55 5.65 -10.88
CA TYR A 31 -11.41 4.84 -10.01
C TYR A 31 -10.72 4.42 -8.71
N HIS A 32 -9.47 3.96 -8.79
CA HIS A 32 -8.71 3.50 -7.63
C HIS A 32 -8.33 4.65 -6.70
N TYR A 33 -7.95 5.80 -7.25
CA TYR A 33 -7.70 7.02 -6.50
C TYR A 33 -8.96 7.55 -5.80
N LYS A 34 -10.08 7.66 -6.54
CA LYS A 34 -11.38 8.14 -6.04
C LYS A 34 -11.96 7.24 -4.95
N ASN A 35 -11.73 5.92 -5.03
CA ASN A 35 -12.23 4.96 -4.05
C ASN A 35 -11.27 4.65 -2.90
N ALA A 36 -10.09 5.24 -2.88
CA ALA A 36 -9.13 4.96 -1.83
C ALA A 36 -9.57 5.56 -0.48
N SER A 37 -9.39 4.77 0.57
CA SER A 37 -9.77 5.12 1.94
C SER A 37 -9.12 6.43 2.40
N TRP A 38 -7.85 6.64 2.06
CA TRP A 38 -7.11 7.84 2.45
C TRP A 38 -7.67 9.10 1.78
N LYS A 39 -8.10 9.01 0.51
CA LYS A 39 -8.70 10.15 -0.21
C LYS A 39 -10.02 10.53 0.43
N ARG A 40 -10.87 9.55 0.74
CA ARG A 40 -12.14 9.79 1.44
C ARG A 40 -11.93 10.46 2.80
N ILE A 41 -10.93 10.03 3.57
CA ILE A 41 -10.59 10.65 4.85
C ILE A 41 -10.11 12.09 4.64
N GLY A 42 -9.22 12.32 3.66
CA GLY A 42 -8.73 13.66 3.34
C GLY A 42 -9.86 14.60 2.91
N ASP A 43 -10.71 14.16 1.98
CA ASP A 43 -11.86 14.92 1.50
C ASP A 43 -12.86 15.20 2.63
N HIS A 44 -13.05 14.25 3.57
CA HIS A 44 -13.89 14.42 4.75
C HIS A 44 -13.32 15.44 5.75
N VAL A 45 -12.03 15.34 6.08
CA VAL A 45 -11.35 16.29 6.97
C VAL A 45 -11.36 17.70 6.37
N GLN A 46 -11.08 17.82 5.06
CA GLN A 46 -11.19 19.08 4.34
C GLN A 46 -12.63 19.63 4.37
N GLY A 47 -13.63 18.76 4.21
CA GLY A 47 -15.05 19.12 4.33
C GLY A 47 -15.44 19.66 5.70
N ILE A 48 -14.87 19.10 6.78
CA ILE A 48 -15.05 19.60 8.16
C ILE A 48 -14.38 20.98 8.33
N LEU A 49 -13.14 21.12 7.87
CA LEU A 49 -12.38 22.39 7.93
C LEU A 49 -13.10 23.52 7.18
N ASP A 50 -13.61 23.21 5.99
CA ASP A 50 -14.36 24.16 5.15
C ASP A 50 -15.80 24.37 5.63
N ARG A 51 -16.21 23.77 6.76
CA ARG A 51 -17.58 23.77 7.32
C ARG A 51 -18.66 23.30 6.34
N LYS A 52 -18.28 22.48 5.36
CA LYS A 52 -19.19 21.88 4.38
C LYS A 52 -19.77 20.54 4.84
N GLN A 53 -19.16 19.93 5.86
CA GLN A 53 -19.60 18.67 6.45
C GLN A 53 -19.62 18.77 7.97
N ASP A 54 -20.72 18.35 8.59
CA ASP A 54 -20.85 18.25 10.04
C ASP A 54 -20.21 16.95 10.56
N ILE A 55 -19.58 17.03 11.73
CA ILE A 55 -19.07 15.86 12.44
C ILE A 55 -20.26 15.16 13.08
N ALA A 56 -20.67 14.03 12.53
CA ALA A 56 -21.66 13.17 13.19
C ALA A 56 -21.06 12.63 14.49
N VAL A 57 -21.40 13.25 15.61
CA VAL A 57 -21.04 12.77 16.95
C VAL A 57 -21.86 11.51 17.23
N GLN A 58 -21.33 10.35 16.84
CA GLN A 58 -21.88 9.09 17.33
C GLN A 58 -21.64 9.04 18.84
N ARG A 59 -22.71 9.07 19.62
CA ARG A 59 -22.66 8.68 21.03
C ARG A 59 -22.38 7.18 21.08
N THR A 60 -21.11 6.82 21.01
CA THR A 60 -20.67 5.45 21.28
C THR A 60 -21.10 5.11 22.70
N GLY A 61 -21.98 4.11 22.83
CA GLY A 61 -22.37 3.57 24.13
C GLY A 61 -21.12 3.22 24.94
N SER A 62 -21.17 3.54 26.23
CA SER A 62 -20.10 3.40 27.21
C SER A 62 -19.79 1.92 27.53
N GLU A 63 -19.44 1.12 26.53
CA GLU A 63 -18.84 -0.18 26.75
C GLU A 63 -17.34 -0.10 26.48
N ALA A 64 -16.57 -0.24 27.56
CA ALA A 64 -15.13 -0.32 27.51
C ALA A 64 -14.72 -1.55 26.70
N ARG A 65 -14.43 -1.36 25.41
CA ARG A 65 -13.73 -2.36 24.62
C ARG A 65 -12.25 -2.27 24.95
N ASP A 66 -11.69 -3.39 25.37
CA ASP A 66 -10.26 -3.56 25.53
C ASP A 66 -9.61 -3.57 24.14
N VAL A 67 -9.23 -2.37 23.67
CA VAL A 67 -8.45 -2.23 22.44
C VAL A 67 -7.00 -2.46 22.83
N THR A 68 -6.52 -3.67 22.60
CA THR A 68 -5.10 -3.97 22.72
C THR A 68 -4.33 -3.21 21.63
N VAL A 69 -3.87 -2.01 21.96
CA VAL A 69 -3.05 -1.19 21.07
C VAL A 69 -1.66 -1.82 20.99
N ARG A 70 -1.43 -2.64 19.95
CA ARG A 70 -0.10 -3.16 19.67
C ARG A 70 0.80 -2.03 19.16
N PRO A 71 2.04 -1.90 19.62
CA PRO A 71 2.96 -0.87 19.14
C PRO A 71 3.14 -0.93 17.62
N ILE A 72 3.10 0.24 16.96
CA ILE A 72 3.28 0.37 15.51
C ILE A 72 4.57 -0.32 15.03
N LYS A 73 5.62 -0.31 15.85
CA LYS A 73 6.90 -0.97 15.55
C LYS A 73 6.77 -2.48 15.34
N GLU A 74 5.94 -3.15 16.12
CA GLU A 74 5.71 -4.60 15.98
C GLU A 74 4.88 -4.90 14.73
N THR A 75 3.86 -4.08 14.46
CA THR A 75 3.06 -4.18 13.24
C THR A 75 3.94 -3.99 11.98
N MET A 76 4.85 -3.02 12.00
CA MET A 76 5.79 -2.79 10.90
C MET A 76 6.77 -3.96 10.72
N LYS A 77 7.23 -4.58 11.81
CA LYS A 77 8.09 -5.77 11.75
C LYS A 77 7.38 -6.95 11.09
N ASP A 78 6.11 -7.17 11.45
CA ASP A 78 5.31 -8.25 10.86
C ASP A 78 5.06 -8.01 9.37
N LEU A 79 4.73 -6.78 8.97
CA LEU A 79 4.60 -6.38 7.56
C LEU A 79 5.91 -6.59 6.78
N TRP A 80 7.04 -6.17 7.34
CA TRP A 80 8.35 -6.37 6.73
C TRP A 80 8.67 -7.85 6.54
N ASN A 81 8.44 -8.67 7.57
CA ASN A 81 8.68 -10.10 7.50
C ASN A 81 7.81 -10.78 6.43
N GLN A 82 6.55 -10.37 6.30
CA GLN A 82 5.67 -10.86 5.24
C GLN A 82 6.19 -10.46 3.86
N GLN A 83 6.59 -9.20 3.67
CA GLN A 83 7.14 -8.73 2.40
C GLN A 83 8.39 -9.50 1.99
N VAL A 84 9.32 -9.74 2.92
CA VAL A 84 10.53 -10.51 2.67
C VAL A 84 10.20 -11.95 2.28
N ARG A 85 9.30 -12.62 3.01
CA ARG A 85 8.88 -14.00 2.71
C ARG A 85 8.22 -14.11 1.34
N ASN A 86 7.30 -13.19 1.01
CA ASN A 86 6.62 -13.17 -0.28
C ASN A 86 7.61 -12.91 -1.42
N THR A 87 8.57 -12.01 -1.21
CA THR A 87 9.60 -11.71 -2.21
C THR A 87 10.52 -12.91 -2.41
N ALA A 88 10.95 -13.57 -1.33
CA ALA A 88 11.75 -14.79 -1.42
C ALA A 88 11.00 -15.90 -2.16
N GLN A 89 9.72 -16.13 -1.82
CA GLN A 89 8.87 -17.10 -2.50
C GLN A 89 8.71 -16.77 -3.99
N TRP A 90 8.54 -15.51 -4.36
CA TRP A 90 8.49 -15.06 -5.76
C TRP A 90 9.81 -15.33 -6.48
N VAL A 91 10.96 -15.01 -5.88
CA VAL A 91 12.28 -15.30 -6.48
C VAL A 91 12.48 -16.80 -6.69
N TYR A 92 12.15 -17.62 -5.68
CA TYR A 92 12.26 -19.07 -5.79
C TYR A 92 11.23 -19.68 -6.76
N SER A 93 10.09 -19.01 -7.01
CA SER A 93 9.11 -19.47 -8.00
C SER A 93 9.63 -19.45 -9.44
N PHE A 94 10.61 -18.58 -9.75
CA PHE A 94 11.30 -18.64 -11.04
C PHE A 94 12.21 -19.86 -11.16
N GLY A 95 12.81 -20.32 -10.05
CA GLY A 95 13.63 -21.54 -10.02
C GLY A 95 12.80 -22.84 -10.04
N SER A 96 11.61 -22.84 -9.42
CA SER A 96 10.71 -24.01 -9.45
C SER A 96 10.05 -24.22 -10.81
N ASN A 97 9.72 -23.14 -11.53
CA ASN A 97 9.15 -23.22 -12.88
C ASN A 97 10.17 -23.67 -13.95
N THR A 98 11.47 -23.61 -13.68
CA THR A 98 12.51 -24.07 -14.61
C THR A 98 12.87 -25.54 -14.48
N SER A 99 12.48 -26.23 -13.40
CA SER A 99 12.72 -27.69 -13.23
C SER A 99 11.65 -28.57 -13.87
N THR A 100 10.72 -28.00 -14.64
CA THR A 100 9.71 -28.75 -15.41
C THR A 100 9.85 -28.49 -16.91
N LYS A 101 11.06 -28.65 -17.43
CA LYS A 101 11.27 -29.02 -18.83
C LYS A 101 12.36 -30.10 -18.86
N ALA A 102 11.91 -31.30 -19.22
CA ALA A 102 12.74 -32.46 -19.56
C ALA A 102 13.69 -32.15 -20.73
#